data_AF-A0A9D4QV61-F1
#
_entry.id   AF-A0A9D4QV61-F1
#
_cell.length_a   1.000
_cell.length_b   1.000
_cell.length_c   1.000
_cell.angle_alpha   90.00
_cell.angle_beta   90.00
_cell.angle_gamma   90.00
#
_symmetry.space_group_name_H-M   'P 1'
#
loop_
_entity.id
_entity.type
_entity.pdbx_description
1 polymer ?
#
loop_
_entity_poly.entity_id
_entity_poly.type
_entity_poly.pdbx_seq_one_letter_code
_entity_poly.pdbx_strand_id
1 'polypeptide(L)'
;MEDVLDCNSQEMEKYLRYVSHKDFISKCVRHGIVPEGFKINWNIQIDCSDEILNKCEKIKQDASVKLMELTLVACEEKINKLRSDVCVEDLNNDDHKLFSKRKLAELTQKRMKNSTSC
;
A
#
# COMPACT_ATOMS: atom_id res chain seq x y z
N MET A 1 -19.92 -27.43 17.29
CA MET A 1 -19.27 -27.83 16.02
C MET A 1 -20.24 -27.38 14.94
N GLU A 2 -20.05 -26.27 14.25
CA GLU A 2 -18.87 -25.47 13.96
C GLU A 2 -19.26 -23.99 14.06
N ASP A 3 -18.56 -23.20 14.88
CA ASP A 3 -18.62 -21.74 14.78
C ASP A 3 -17.86 -21.38 13.52
N VAL A 4 -18.57 -21.33 12.39
CA VAL A 4 -18.01 -20.85 11.13
C VAL A 4 -17.70 -19.38 11.33
N LEU A 5 -16.42 -19.09 11.59
CA LEU A 5 -15.82 -17.77 11.45
C LEU A 5 -16.25 -17.20 10.10
N ASP A 6 -17.29 -16.37 10.11
CA ASP A 6 -17.81 -15.70 8.91
C ASP A 6 -16.84 -14.58 8.53
N CYS A 7 -15.70 -15.01 8.00
CA CYS A 7 -14.60 -14.17 7.59
C CYS A 7 -15.08 -13.44 6.34
N ASN A 8 -15.55 -12.20 6.51
CA ASN A 8 -16.04 -11.39 5.40
C ASN A 8 -14.94 -11.29 4.33
N SER A 9 -15.12 -12.03 3.23
CA SER A 9 -14.13 -12.15 2.15
C SER A 9 -13.70 -10.78 1.61
N GLN A 10 -14.57 -9.77 1.66
CA GLN A 10 -14.24 -8.41 1.21
C GLN A 10 -13.31 -7.68 2.18
N GLU A 11 -13.50 -7.83 3.50
CA GLU A 11 -12.63 -7.23 4.50
C GLU A 11 -11.26 -7.92 4.52
N MET A 12 -11.21 -9.24 4.31
CA MET A 12 -9.94 -9.95 4.15
C MET A 12 -9.19 -9.49 2.88
N GLU A 13 -9.88 -9.30 1.75
CA GLU A 13 -9.26 -8.73 0.55
C GLU A 13 -8.76 -7.29 0.76
N LYS A 14 -9.47 -6.47 1.54
CA LYS A 14 -8.99 -5.12 1.92
C LYS A 14 -7.74 -5.24 2.78
N TYR A 15 -7.75 -6.11 3.79
CA TYR A 15 -6.62 -6.33 4.70
C TYR A 15 -5.35 -6.70 3.91
N LEU A 16 -5.44 -7.71 3.04
CA LEU A 16 -4.32 -8.16 2.23
C LEU A 16 -3.76 -7.07 1.31
N ARG A 17 -4.63 -6.22 0.74
CA ARG A 17 -4.21 -5.07 -0.06
C ARG A 17 -3.42 -4.06 0.78
N TYR A 18 -3.89 -3.70 1.97
CA TYR A 18 -3.17 -2.75 2.83
C TYR A 18 -1.83 -3.33 3.32
N VAL A 19 -1.77 -4.63 3.67
CA VAL A 19 -0.51 -5.30 4.03
C VAL A 19 0.48 -5.25 2.88
N SER A 20 0.05 -5.60 1.66
CA SER A 20 0.90 -5.54 0.47
C SER A 20 1.36 -4.12 0.16
N HIS A 21 0.49 -3.13 0.33
CA HIS A 21 0.82 -1.73 0.07
C HIS A 21 1.82 -1.19 1.09
N LYS A 22 1.64 -1.52 2.38
CA LYS A 22 2.60 -1.20 3.43
C LYS A 22 3.99 -1.77 3.12
N ASP A 23 4.08 -3.05 2.78
CA ASP A 23 5.37 -3.70 2.44
C ASP A 23 6.06 -3.02 1.25
N PHE A 24 5.30 -2.64 0.22
CA PHE A 24 5.81 -1.87 -0.91
C PHE A 24 6.38 -0.51 -0.47
N ILE A 25 5.62 0.30 0.26
CA ILE A 25 6.06 1.64 0.70
C ILE A 25 7.27 1.54 1.63
N SER A 26 7.27 0.60 2.59
CA SER A 26 8.41 0.39 3.48
C SER A 26 9.69 0.05 2.72
N LYS A 27 9.62 -0.75 1.66
CA LYS A 27 10.77 -1.03 0.78
C LYS A 27 11.22 0.23 0.05
N CYS A 28 10.30 1.02 -0.47
CA CYS A 28 10.63 2.29 -1.13
C CYS A 28 11.38 3.24 -0.18
N VAL A 29 10.90 3.41 1.06
CA VAL A 29 11.58 4.21 2.10
C VAL A 29 12.98 3.67 2.38
N ARG A 30 13.12 2.36 2.59
CA ARG A 30 14.41 1.71 2.85
C ARG A 30 15.45 1.95 1.75
N HIS A 31 14.99 2.05 0.50
CA HIS A 31 15.85 2.24 -0.66
C HIS A 31 15.94 3.70 -1.14
N GLY A 32 15.29 4.66 -0.46
CA GLY A 32 15.29 6.07 -0.87
C GLY A 32 14.59 6.32 -2.21
N ILE A 33 13.64 5.46 -2.60
CA ILE A 33 12.92 5.56 -3.88
C ILE A 33 11.58 6.22 -3.63
N VAL A 34 11.24 7.25 -4.43
CA VAL A 34 9.90 7.84 -4.47
C VAL A 34 9.14 7.27 -5.69
N PRO A 35 8.11 6.43 -5.49
CA PRO A 35 7.33 5.90 -6.59
C PRO A 35 6.55 7.00 -7.32
N GLU A 36 6.24 6.79 -8.59
CA GLU A 36 5.57 7.78 -9.44
C GLU A 36 4.25 8.30 -8.84
N GLY A 37 3.44 7.41 -8.25
CA GLY A 37 2.18 7.80 -7.60
C GLY A 37 2.33 8.70 -6.36
N PHE A 38 3.55 8.86 -5.84
CA PHE A 38 3.87 9.76 -4.73
C PHE A 38 4.63 11.01 -5.17
N LYS A 39 5.09 11.08 -6.43
CA LYS A 39 5.78 12.26 -6.93
C LYS A 39 4.79 13.38 -7.13
N ILE A 40 4.97 14.44 -6.37
CA ILE A 40 4.19 15.66 -6.53
C ILE A 40 4.66 16.35 -7.80
N ASN A 41 3.77 16.51 -8.77
CA ASN A 41 4.04 17.29 -9.98
C ASN A 41 3.32 18.63 -9.89
N TRP A 42 4.09 19.72 -9.93
CA TRP A 42 3.57 21.07 -10.08
C TRP A 42 3.74 21.49 -11.51
N ASN A 43 2.67 21.96 -12.14
CA ASN A 43 2.76 22.60 -13.44
C ASN A 43 2.76 24.12 -13.23
N ILE A 44 3.79 24.62 -12.55
CA ILE A 44 3.94 26.05 -12.27
C ILE A 44 5.13 26.53 -13.10
N GLN A 45 4.85 27.38 -14.08
CA GLN A 45 5.89 28.11 -14.79
C GLN A 45 6.27 29.31 -13.92
N ILE A 46 7.40 29.20 -13.23
CA ILE A 46 7.97 30.28 -12.45
C ILE A 46 9.20 30.79 -13.18
N ASP A 47 9.14 32.02 -13.68
CA ASP A 47 10.32 32.69 -14.23
C ASP A 47 11.18 33.18 -13.05
N CYS A 48 12.20 32.38 -12.72
CA CYS A 48 12.98 32.51 -11.49
C CYS A 48 14.42 32.07 -11.71
N SER A 49 15.30 32.50 -10.81
CA SER A 49 16.69 32.08 -10.81
C SER A 49 16.84 30.58 -10.52
N ASP A 50 17.95 29.99 -10.98
CA ASP A 50 18.29 28.57 -10.73
C ASP A 50 18.30 28.21 -9.23
N GLU A 51 18.67 29.16 -8.36
CA GLU A 51 18.66 28.95 -6.91
C GLU A 51 17.23 28.71 -6.39
N ILE A 52 16.25 29.47 -6.89
CA ILE A 52 14.84 29.32 -6.51
C ILE A 52 14.28 28.02 -7.07
N LEU A 53 14.60 27.69 -8.33
CA LEU A 53 14.19 26.42 -8.95
C LEU A 53 14.70 25.21 -8.16
N ASN A 54 15.97 25.24 -7.73
CA ASN A 54 16.54 24.19 -6.88
C ASN A 54 15.83 24.08 -5.51
N LYS A 55 15.45 25.21 -4.90
CA LYS A 55 14.65 25.21 -3.66
C LYS A 55 13.26 24.61 -3.88
N CYS A 56 12.61 24.92 -5.00
CA CYS A 56 11.31 24.36 -5.36
C CYS A 56 11.38 22.84 -5.57
N GLU A 57 12.36 22.34 -6.31
CA GLU A 57 12.54 20.89 -6.51
C GLU A 57 12.84 20.18 -5.18
N LYS A 58 13.60 20.80 -4.27
CA LYS A 58 13.81 20.25 -2.92
C LYS A 58 12.49 20.16 -2.14
N ILE A 59 11.69 21.22 -2.12
CA ILE A 59 10.38 21.22 -1.43
C ILE A 59 9.46 20.13 -2.00
N LYS A 60 9.43 19.97 -3.32
CA LYS A 60 8.65 18.95 -4.02
C LYS A 60 9.09 17.54 -3.63
N GLN A 61 10.41 17.32 -3.57
CA GLN A 61 10.97 16.04 -3.13
C GLN A 61 10.62 15.75 -1.66
N ASP A 62 10.82 16.72 -0.77
CA ASP A 62 10.53 16.59 0.67
C ASP A 62 9.03 16.31 0.90
N ALA A 63 8.14 17.00 0.18
CA ALA A 63 6.71 16.77 0.26
C ALA A 63 6.29 15.40 -0.30
N SER A 64 6.93 14.93 -1.37
CA SER A 64 6.69 13.58 -1.94
C SER A 64 7.09 12.48 -0.95
N VAL A 65 8.23 12.65 -0.28
CA VAL A 65 8.68 11.74 0.79
C VAL A 65 7.68 11.76 1.96
N LYS A 66 7.25 12.94 2.39
CA LYS A 66 6.28 13.07 3.49
C LYS A 66 4.93 12.42 3.18
N LEU A 67 4.47 12.48 1.93
CA LEU A 67 3.27 11.78 1.49
C LEU A 67 3.40 10.26 1.62
N MET A 68 4.57 9.69 1.31
CA MET A 68 4.86 8.27 1.51
C MET A 68 4.81 7.90 2.98
N GLU A 69 5.43 8.69 3.86
CA GLU A 69 5.43 8.46 5.31
C GLU A 69 4.01 8.47 5.89
N LEU A 70 3.20 9.47 5.52
CA LEU A 70 1.79 9.54 5.93
C LEU A 70 0.99 8.34 5.45
N THR A 71 1.26 7.86 4.23
CA THR A 71 0.56 6.70 3.68
C THR A 71 0.97 5.41 4.40
N LEU A 72 2.22 5.30 4.84
CA LEU A 72 2.69 4.17 5.65
C LEU A 72 1.94 4.12 6.98
N VAL A 73 1.82 5.24 7.69
CA VAL A 73 1.04 5.35 8.93
C VAL A 73 -0.43 4.98 8.70
N ALA A 74 -1.05 5.54 7.66
CA ALA A 74 -2.46 5.25 7.34
C ALA A 74 -2.68 3.76 7.01
N CYS A 75 -1.72 3.11 6.34
CA CYS A 75 -1.79 1.66 6.09
C CYS A 75 -1.72 0.87 7.41
N GLU A 76 -0.86 1.26 8.35
CA GLU A 76 -0.76 0.60 9.66
C GLU A 76 -2.04 0.69 10.46
N GLU A 77 -2.62 1.89 10.57
CA GLU A 77 -3.91 2.11 11.24
C GLU A 77 -5.02 1.27 10.61
N LYS A 78 -5.06 1.21 9.28
CA LYS A 78 -6.09 0.45 8.56
C LYS A 78 -5.90 -1.06 8.71
N ILE A 79 -4.67 -1.56 8.69
CA ILE A 79 -4.34 -2.97 8.97
C ILE A 79 -4.79 -3.34 10.38
N ASN A 80 -4.49 -2.50 11.37
CA ASN A 80 -4.84 -2.76 12.77
C ASN A 80 -6.37 -2.83 12.95
N LYS A 81 -7.11 -1.89 12.34
CA LYS A 81 -8.58 -1.92 12.34
C LYS A 81 -9.16 -3.14 11.62
N LEU A 82 -8.64 -3.47 10.44
CA LEU A 82 -9.13 -4.64 9.70
C LEU A 82 -8.78 -5.95 10.42
N ARG A 83 -7.67 -6.00 11.15
CA ARG A 83 -7.29 -7.16 11.97
C ARG A 83 -8.30 -7.41 13.09
N SER A 84 -8.82 -6.36 13.74
CA SER A 84 -9.89 -6.50 14.74
C SER A 84 -11.21 -6.91 14.10
N ASP A 85 -11.51 -6.41 12.90
CA ASP A 85 -12.80 -6.63 12.24
C ASP A 85 -12.92 -8.01 11.56
N VAL A 86 -11.80 -8.65 11.20
CA VAL A 86 -11.78 -9.92 10.44
C VAL A 86 -11.76 -11.17 11.35
N CYS A 87 -11.96 -11.03 12.65
CA CYS A 87 -11.83 -12.14 13.63
C CYS A 87 -10.53 -12.93 13.42
N VAL A 88 -9.42 -12.25 13.09
CA VAL A 88 -8.12 -12.89 13.09
C VAL A 88 -7.61 -12.95 14.52
N GLU A 89 -8.22 -13.82 15.32
CA GLU A 89 -7.60 -14.29 16.55
C GLU A 89 -6.36 -15.11 16.13
N ASP A 90 -5.19 -14.57 16.43
CA ASP A 90 -3.91 -15.28 16.49
C ASP A 90 -3.51 -16.16 15.29
N LEU A 91 -3.62 -15.63 14.06
CA LEU A 91 -2.70 -16.11 13.02
C LEU A 91 -1.30 -15.58 13.34
N ASN A 92 -0.35 -16.49 13.57
CA ASN A 92 1.06 -16.12 13.73
C ASN A 92 1.55 -15.40 12.46
N ASN A 93 2.53 -14.49 12.63
CA ASN A 93 3.08 -13.65 11.55
C ASN A 93 3.51 -14.43 10.29
N ASP A 94 3.87 -15.71 10.42
CA ASP A 94 4.27 -16.58 9.31
C ASP A 94 3.08 -17.19 8.55
N ASP A 95 1.98 -17.52 9.23
CA ASP A 95 0.74 -17.99 8.59
C ASP A 95 0.07 -16.87 7.81
N HIS A 96 0.15 -15.64 8.31
CA HIS A 96 -0.26 -14.44 7.57
C HIS A 96 0.49 -14.27 6.24
N LYS A 97 1.81 -14.45 6.22
CA LYS A 97 2.60 -14.33 4.99
C LYS A 97 2.25 -15.41 3.98
N LEU A 98 2.03 -16.65 4.46
CA LEU A 98 1.71 -17.78 3.59
C LEU A 98 0.29 -17.67 3.01
N PHE A 99 -0.69 -17.29 3.84
CA PHE A 99 -2.06 -17.06 3.40
C PHE A 99 -2.15 -15.87 2.44
N SER A 100 -1.47 -14.76 2.76
CA SER A 100 -1.42 -13.58 1.90
C SER A 100 -0.87 -13.92 0.53
N LYS A 101 0.26 -14.63 0.44
CA LYS A 101 0.88 -15.00 -0.84
C LYS A 101 -0.01 -15.91 -1.70
N ARG A 102 -0.64 -16.93 -1.09
CA ARG A 102 -1.53 -17.86 -1.81
C ARG A 102 -2.80 -17.16 -2.29
N LYS A 103 -3.46 -16.39 -1.43
CA LYS A 103 -4.69 -15.66 -1.75
C LYS A 103 -4.45 -14.56 -2.79
N LEU A 104 -3.33 -13.84 -2.72
CA LEU A 104 -2.96 -12.83 -3.73
C LEU A 104 -2.74 -13.50 -5.10
N ALA A 105 -2.04 -14.64 -5.14
CA ALA A 105 -1.81 -15.38 -6.37
C ALA A 105 -3.12 -15.89 -7.00
N GLU A 106 -4.05 -16.39 -6.19
CA GLU A 106 -5.39 -16.82 -6.65
C GLU A 106 -6.21 -15.64 -7.23
N LEU A 107 -6.17 -14.47 -6.58
CA LEU A 107 -6.86 -13.27 -7.06
C LEU A 107 -6.23 -12.73 -8.35
N THR A 108 -4.90 -12.73 -8.46
CA THR A 108 -4.19 -12.35 -9.69
C THR A 108 -4.53 -13.30 -10.83
N GLN A 109 -4.59 -14.62 -10.59
CA GLN A 109 -4.98 -15.60 -11.59
C GLN A 109 -6.45 -15.44 -12.04
N LYS A 110 -7.37 -15.19 -11.11
CA LYS A 110 -8.78 -14.90 -11.46
C LYS A 110 -8.89 -13.66 -12.35
N ARG A 111 -8.12 -12.62 -12.08
CA ARG A 111 -8.12 -11.38 -12.87
C ARG A 111 -7.55 -11.59 -14.28
N MET A 112 -6.49 -12.40 -14.41
CA MET A 112 -5.93 -12.77 -15.72
C MET A 112 -6.88 -13.62 -16.55
N LYS A 113 -7.62 -14.55 -15.93
CA LYS A 113 -8.62 -15.36 -16.64
C LYS A 113 -9.77 -14.52 -17.19
N ASN A 114 -10.19 -13.49 -16.46
CA ASN A 114 -11.24 -12.57 -16.90
C ASN A 114 -10.79 -11.57 -17.98
N SER A 115 -9.48 -11.36 -18.18
CA SER A 115 -8.96 -10.45 -19.22
C SER A 115 -8.68 -11.12 -20.57
N THR A 116 -8.76 -12.45 -20.65
CA THR A 116 -8.54 -13.23 -21.89
C THR A 116 -9.83 -13.68 -22.58
N SER A 117 -11.00 -13.29 -22.08
CA SER A 117 -12.28 -13.57 -22.74
C SER A 117 -12.72 -12.35 -23.54
N CYS A 118 -12.03 -12.08 -24.65
CA CYS A 118 -12.53 -11.31 -25.78
C CYS A 118 -12.68 -12.27 -26.96
#